data_AF-A0A2H1IL01-F1
#
_entry.id   AF-A0A2H1IL01-F1
#
_cell.length_a   1.000
_cell.length_b   1.000
_cell.length_c   1.000
_cell.angle_alpha   90.00
_cell.angle_beta   90.00
_cell.angle_gamma   90.00
#
_symmetry.space_group_name_H-M   'P 1'
#
loop_
_entity.id
_entity.type
_entity.pdbx_description
1 polymer ?
#
loop_
_entity_poly.entity_id
_entity_poly.type
_entity_poly.pdbx_seq_one_letter_code
_entity_poly.pdbx_strand_id
1 'polypeptide(L)'
;MSYRALFASVAAATLLLSGCTAEEEIPQPDRWDFHSRPDLNPPQIDIDVTSPPPKEEKDLTTFIAPKGQTAADEESWVGGLILDSAGEPVWARQGSGQMWDLRVQEYQDEPVLTWWEGLAQTPETAGEVVMLDDSYNEIARVGMGGDLAHKTSDLHETTITDDDTMLLLSYIKTQTDLSSVGGAKDGWV
;
A
#
# COMPACT_ATOMS: atom_id res chain seq x y z
N MET A 1 30.96 23.70 -71.92
CA MET A 1 29.56 24.05 -71.57
C MET A 1 28.86 22.78 -71.08
N SER A 2 28.31 22.88 -69.86
CA SER A 2 27.35 22.00 -69.14
C SER A 2 27.63 20.54 -68.79
N TYR A 3 27.97 20.35 -67.50
CA TYR A 3 27.30 19.55 -66.45
C TYR A 3 27.03 18.02 -66.56
N ARG A 4 27.83 17.28 -65.76
CA ARG A 4 27.52 16.23 -64.75
C ARG A 4 26.25 15.35 -64.87
N ALA A 5 26.47 14.03 -64.74
CA ALA A 5 25.58 13.14 -63.99
C ALA A 5 26.43 12.14 -63.17
N LEU A 6 26.54 12.37 -61.85
CA LEU A 6 27.00 11.39 -60.87
C LEU A 6 25.77 10.62 -60.39
N PHE A 7 25.74 9.30 -60.57
CA PHE A 7 24.88 8.42 -59.80
C PHE A 7 25.65 7.98 -58.55
N ALA A 8 25.34 8.57 -57.41
CA ALA A 8 25.77 8.08 -56.11
C ALA A 8 24.61 7.28 -55.50
N SER A 9 24.73 5.95 -55.51
CA SER A 9 23.86 5.08 -54.72
C SER A 9 24.27 5.21 -53.25
N VAL A 10 23.48 5.95 -52.47
CA VAL A 10 23.61 5.97 -51.00
C VAL A 10 22.68 4.89 -50.45
N ALA A 11 23.27 3.79 -50.00
CA ALA A 11 22.56 2.84 -49.14
C ALA A 11 22.48 3.46 -47.73
N ALA A 12 21.30 3.96 -47.35
CA ALA A 12 21.03 4.38 -45.98
C ALA A 12 20.79 3.12 -45.14
N ALA A 13 21.83 2.66 -44.43
CA ALA A 13 21.68 1.67 -43.37
C ALA A 13 21.18 2.39 -42.12
N THR A 14 19.88 2.28 -41.84
CA THR A 14 19.28 2.68 -40.56
C THR A 14 19.70 1.68 -39.49
N LEU A 15 20.71 2.04 -38.69
CA LEU A 15 21.01 1.36 -37.43
C LEU A 15 19.90 1.71 -36.42
N LEU A 16 18.94 0.80 -36.27
CA LEU A 16 18.07 0.75 -35.09
C LEU A 16 18.92 0.27 -33.93
N LEU A 17 19.46 1.20 -33.14
CA LEU A 17 19.95 0.92 -31.81
C LEU A 17 18.74 0.59 -30.93
N SER A 18 18.33 -0.69 -30.95
CA SER A 18 17.56 -1.24 -29.83
C SER A 18 18.47 -1.17 -28.61
N GLY A 19 18.30 -0.11 -27.82
CA GLY A 19 18.83 -0.09 -26.47
C GLY A 19 18.17 -1.23 -25.71
N CYS A 20 18.89 -2.33 -25.53
CA CYS A 20 18.56 -3.30 -24.50
C CYS A 20 18.76 -2.57 -23.16
N THR A 21 17.72 -1.91 -22.68
CA THR A 21 17.55 -1.75 -21.24
C THR A 21 17.38 -3.17 -20.72
N ALA A 22 18.44 -3.75 -20.18
CA ALA A 22 18.27 -4.92 -19.33
C ALA A 22 17.29 -4.48 -18.24
N GLU A 23 16.13 -5.13 -18.17
CA GLU A 23 15.28 -5.03 -16.99
C GLU A 23 16.16 -5.41 -15.81
N GLU A 24 16.38 -4.45 -14.92
CA GLU A 24 17.14 -4.67 -13.71
C GLU A 24 16.33 -5.65 -12.87
N GLU A 25 16.85 -6.87 -12.72
CA GLU A 25 16.20 -7.90 -11.91
C GLU A 25 16.24 -7.44 -10.45
N ILE A 26 15.09 -6.95 -9.95
CA ILE A 26 14.96 -6.52 -8.57
C ILE A 26 14.98 -7.78 -7.71
N PRO A 27 15.93 -7.92 -6.76
CA PRO A 27 15.98 -9.07 -5.87
C PRO A 27 14.66 -9.18 -5.11
N GLN A 28 13.99 -10.33 -5.22
CA GLN A 28 12.78 -10.62 -4.48
C GLN A 28 13.15 -11.14 -3.09
N PRO A 29 12.47 -10.67 -2.02
CA PRO A 29 12.72 -11.20 -0.68
C PRO A 29 12.27 -12.66 -0.59
N ASP A 30 12.97 -13.43 0.24
CA ASP A 30 12.51 -14.76 0.65
C ASP A 30 11.13 -14.65 1.31
N ARG A 31 10.34 -15.71 1.24
CA ARG A 31 8.97 -15.76 1.78
C ARG A 31 8.82 -16.86 2.80
N TRP A 32 7.90 -16.67 3.73
CA TRP A 32 7.48 -17.73 4.63
C TRP A 32 6.57 -18.73 3.91
N ASP A 33 6.73 -20.01 4.22
CA ASP A 33 5.84 -21.08 3.76
C ASP A 33 5.21 -21.76 4.98
N PHE A 34 3.88 -21.82 5.02
CA PHE A 34 3.14 -22.43 6.13
C PHE A 34 2.42 -23.71 5.69
N HIS A 35 2.61 -24.80 6.44
CA HIS A 35 1.89 -26.05 6.17
C HIS A 35 0.37 -25.95 6.38
N SER A 36 -0.08 -25.22 7.40
CA SER A 36 -1.49 -25.07 7.76
C SER A 36 -2.22 -23.98 6.96
N ARG A 37 -1.46 -23.02 6.41
CA ARG A 37 -1.95 -21.88 5.63
C ARG A 37 -1.07 -21.69 4.39
N PRO A 38 -1.05 -22.65 3.45
CA PRO A 38 -0.22 -22.56 2.24
C PRO A 38 -0.65 -21.42 1.29
N ASP A 39 -1.80 -20.80 1.55
CA ASP A 39 -2.26 -19.58 0.89
C ASP A 39 -1.52 -18.32 1.37
N LEU A 40 -0.89 -18.35 2.55
CA LEU A 40 -0.10 -17.25 3.07
C LEU A 40 1.38 -17.44 2.74
N ASN A 41 1.97 -16.43 2.09
CA ASN A 41 3.38 -16.38 1.74
C ASN A 41 4.00 -14.97 1.94
N PRO A 42 3.90 -14.41 3.16
CA PRO A 42 4.44 -13.08 3.44
C PRO A 42 5.97 -13.04 3.28
N PRO A 43 6.54 -11.86 3.01
CA PRO A 43 7.98 -11.70 2.94
C PRO A 43 8.62 -12.01 4.29
N GLN A 44 9.81 -12.61 4.26
CA GLN A 44 10.71 -12.67 5.41
C GLN A 44 11.31 -11.29 5.62
N ILE A 45 11.31 -10.84 6.88
CA ILE A 45 11.79 -9.51 7.26
C ILE A 45 12.90 -9.69 8.27
N ASP A 46 14.11 -9.30 7.87
CA ASP A 46 15.25 -9.27 8.78
C ASP A 46 15.18 -8.02 9.67
N ILE A 47 15.14 -8.24 10.98
CA ILE A 47 15.19 -7.16 11.97
C ILE A 47 16.63 -7.00 12.45
N ASP A 48 17.35 -6.06 11.83
CA ASP A 48 18.70 -5.69 12.23
C ASP A 48 18.67 -4.73 13.44
N VAL A 49 19.06 -5.25 14.60
CA VAL A 49 19.24 -4.44 15.82
C VAL A 49 20.71 -4.18 16.11
N THR A 50 21.08 -2.91 16.33
CA THR A 50 22.46 -2.53 16.70
C THR A 50 22.83 -2.96 18.13
N SER A 51 21.85 -3.37 18.94
CA SER A 51 22.04 -3.92 20.27
C SER A 51 20.85 -4.83 20.59
N PRO A 52 21.05 -6.01 21.19
CA PRO A 52 19.95 -6.90 21.53
C PRO A 52 19.00 -6.19 22.51
N PRO A 53 17.67 -6.36 22.35
CA PRO A 53 16.72 -5.80 23.30
C PRO A 53 17.00 -6.32 24.72
N PRO A 54 16.75 -5.52 25.77
CA PRO A 54 16.81 -5.99 27.15
C PRO A 54 16.07 -7.33 27.31
N LYS A 55 16.54 -8.21 28.19
CA LYS A 55 15.90 -9.54 28.40
C LYS A 55 14.42 -9.47 28.78
N GLU A 56 13.97 -8.32 29.26
CA GLU A 56 12.60 -8.00 29.68
C GLU A 56 11.70 -7.63 28.48
N GLU A 57 12.28 -7.41 27.30
CA GLU A 57 11.60 -6.94 26.07
C GLU A 57 11.50 -8.04 24.99
N LYS A 58 11.50 -9.33 25.40
CA LYS A 58 11.34 -10.44 24.46
C LYS A 58 9.96 -10.51 23.80
N ASP A 59 8.97 -9.89 24.44
CA ASP A 59 7.57 -9.89 24.00
C ASP A 59 7.26 -8.69 23.08
N LEU A 60 8.29 -7.95 22.64
CA LEU A 60 8.10 -6.87 21.66
C LEU A 60 7.58 -7.42 20.34
N THR A 61 6.59 -6.72 19.79
CA THR A 61 6.01 -7.00 18.49
C THR A 61 6.20 -5.83 17.54
N THR A 62 6.44 -6.15 16.28
CA THR A 62 6.55 -5.18 15.18
C THR A 62 5.35 -5.33 14.27
N PHE A 63 4.61 -4.24 14.05
CA PHE A 63 3.44 -4.19 13.18
C PHE A 63 3.84 -3.59 11.83
N ILE A 64 3.61 -4.33 10.74
CA ILE A 64 3.90 -3.87 9.38
C ILE A 64 2.76 -4.21 8.45
N ALA A 65 2.54 -3.33 7.47
CA ALA A 65 1.64 -3.57 6.36
C ALA A 65 2.38 -3.43 5.03
N PRO A 66 3.09 -4.49 4.56
CA PRO A 66 3.69 -4.49 3.25
C PRO A 66 2.64 -4.23 2.16
N LYS A 67 3.04 -3.46 1.15
CA LYS A 67 2.17 -3.01 0.08
C LYS A 67 2.92 -2.95 -1.25
N GLY A 68 2.20 -3.25 -2.32
CA GLY A 68 2.69 -3.08 -3.68
C GLY A 68 2.86 -1.60 -4.02
N GLN A 69 3.77 -1.30 -4.94
CA GLN A 69 4.02 0.09 -5.37
C GLN A 69 2.87 0.67 -6.18
N THR A 70 2.14 -0.18 -6.91
CA THR A 70 1.01 0.23 -7.76
C THR A 70 -0.13 -0.77 -7.68
N ALA A 71 -1.31 -0.38 -8.16
CA ALA A 71 -2.45 -1.30 -8.27
C ALA A 71 -2.24 -2.44 -9.29
N ALA A 72 -1.24 -2.33 -10.17
CA ALA A 72 -0.87 -3.35 -11.16
C ALA A 72 0.31 -4.22 -10.70
N ASP A 73 0.81 -4.01 -9.49
CA ASP A 73 1.87 -4.81 -8.90
C ASP A 73 1.28 -6.13 -8.38
N GLU A 74 1.39 -7.18 -9.19
CA GLU A 74 0.94 -8.53 -8.86
C GLU A 74 2.01 -9.37 -8.15
N GLU A 75 3.26 -8.89 -8.09
CA GLU A 75 4.38 -9.62 -7.50
C GLU A 75 4.48 -9.36 -5.99
N SER A 76 4.20 -8.12 -5.58
CA SER A 76 4.25 -7.74 -4.17
C SER A 76 3.19 -8.46 -3.34
N TRP A 77 3.63 -8.99 -2.20
CA TRP A 77 2.69 -9.41 -1.17
C TRP A 77 2.07 -8.18 -0.51
N VAL A 78 0.75 -8.16 -0.41
CA VAL A 78 0.00 -7.10 0.28
C VAL A 78 -0.74 -7.69 1.46
N GLY A 79 -0.61 -7.07 2.63
CA GLY A 79 -1.26 -7.57 3.83
C GLY A 79 -0.66 -6.99 5.10
N GLY A 80 -1.03 -7.60 6.22
CA GLY A 80 -0.58 -7.20 7.55
C GLY A 80 0.22 -8.33 8.21
N LEU A 81 1.29 -7.94 8.91
CA LEU A 81 2.12 -8.83 9.70
C LEU A 81 2.33 -8.25 11.09
N ILE A 82 2.26 -9.13 12.08
CA ILE A 82 2.80 -8.89 13.41
C ILE A 82 3.98 -9.84 13.54
N LEU A 83 5.17 -9.29 13.72
CA LEU A 83 6.40 -10.03 13.90
C LEU A 83 6.80 -9.99 15.37
N ASP A 84 7.37 -11.07 15.88
CA ASP A 84 8.04 -11.05 17.17
C ASP A 84 9.42 -10.34 17.07
N SER A 85 10.14 -10.32 18.19
CA SER A 85 11.47 -9.72 18.28
C SER A 85 12.56 -10.41 17.44
N ALA A 86 12.30 -11.62 16.92
CA ALA A 86 13.18 -12.36 16.01
C ALA A 86 12.82 -12.17 14.53
N GLY A 87 11.73 -11.44 14.23
CA GLY A 87 11.22 -11.29 12.86
C GLY A 87 10.32 -12.45 12.42
N GLU A 88 9.94 -13.35 13.33
CA GLU A 88 9.03 -14.46 13.01
C GLU A 88 7.56 -13.98 13.05
N PRO A 89 6.73 -14.30 12.03
CA PRO A 89 5.33 -13.92 12.03
C PRO A 89 4.53 -14.63 13.13
N VAL A 90 3.96 -13.84 14.04
CA VAL A 90 2.98 -14.34 15.03
C VAL A 90 1.54 -14.14 14.57
N TRP A 91 1.33 -13.23 13.61
CA TRP A 91 0.07 -13.03 12.91
C TRP A 91 0.33 -12.60 11.47
N ALA A 92 -0.46 -13.14 10.55
CA ALA A 92 -0.38 -12.77 9.14
C ALA A 92 -1.78 -12.75 8.51
N ARG A 93 -2.04 -11.71 7.72
CA ARG A 93 -3.27 -11.57 6.93
C ARG A 93 -2.93 -11.05 5.54
N GLN A 94 -3.31 -11.81 4.52
CA GLN A 94 -3.30 -11.30 3.15
C GLN A 94 -4.40 -10.26 2.98
N GLY A 95 -4.05 -9.11 2.40
CA GLY A 95 -4.99 -8.04 2.11
C GLY A 95 -5.94 -8.43 0.97
N SER A 96 -7.20 -8.02 1.08
CA SER A 96 -8.17 -8.03 -0.03
C SER A 96 -8.04 -6.79 -0.95
N GLY A 97 -7.18 -5.86 -0.56
CA GLY A 97 -6.82 -4.61 -1.21
C GLY A 97 -5.55 -4.05 -0.57
N GLN A 98 -5.28 -2.76 -0.74
CA GLN A 98 -4.17 -2.10 -0.05
C GLN A 98 -4.47 -2.05 1.46
N MET A 99 -3.47 -2.32 2.29
CA MET A 99 -3.57 -2.25 3.75
C MET A 99 -2.64 -1.16 4.27
N TRP A 100 -3.15 -0.30 5.15
CA TRP A 100 -2.42 0.82 5.72
C TRP A 100 -2.64 0.89 7.23
N ASP A 101 -1.64 1.43 7.93
CA ASP A 101 -1.72 1.74 9.36
C ASP A 101 -2.17 0.58 10.25
N LEU A 102 -1.52 -0.59 10.10
CA LEU A 102 -1.72 -1.72 11.01
C LEU A 102 -1.15 -1.36 12.39
N ARG A 103 -2.02 -1.19 13.39
CA ARG A 103 -1.62 -0.87 14.77
C ARG A 103 -2.68 -1.28 15.79
N VAL A 104 -2.24 -1.42 17.03
CA VAL A 104 -3.15 -1.55 18.18
C VAL A 104 -3.65 -0.16 18.57
N GLN A 105 -4.95 -0.06 18.83
CA GLN A 105 -5.63 1.09 19.42
C GLN A 105 -6.47 0.62 20.61
N GLU A 106 -7.09 1.54 21.34
CA GLU A 106 -8.01 1.24 22.45
C GLU A 106 -9.44 1.61 22.03
N TYR A 107 -10.41 0.76 22.38
CA TYR A 107 -11.83 1.02 22.16
C TYR A 107 -12.62 0.39 23.30
N GLN A 108 -13.41 1.20 24.02
CA GLN A 108 -14.15 0.79 25.21
C GLN A 108 -13.25 0.14 26.27
N ASP A 109 -12.11 0.76 26.57
CA ASP A 109 -11.08 0.28 27.51
C ASP A 109 -10.43 -1.08 27.13
N GLU A 110 -10.67 -1.59 25.92
CA GLU A 110 -10.13 -2.87 25.43
C GLU A 110 -9.18 -2.67 24.24
N PRO A 111 -8.09 -3.45 24.13
CA PRO A 111 -7.17 -3.36 23.00
C PRO A 111 -7.83 -3.92 21.73
N VAL A 112 -7.71 -3.18 20.64
CA VAL A 112 -8.21 -3.57 19.32
C VAL A 112 -7.11 -3.46 18.27
N LEU A 113 -7.02 -4.46 17.39
CA LEU A 113 -6.15 -4.40 16.23
C LEU A 113 -6.88 -3.69 15.09
N THR A 114 -6.25 -2.67 14.53
CA THR A 114 -6.86 -1.85 13.47
C THR A 114 -5.97 -1.75 12.25
N TRP A 115 -6.59 -1.60 11.08
CA TRP A 115 -5.94 -1.17 9.84
C TRP A 115 -6.97 -0.53 8.90
N TRP A 116 -6.52 0.34 8.02
CA TRP A 116 -7.31 0.77 6.87
C TRP A 116 -7.13 -0.23 5.72
N GLU A 117 -8.22 -0.60 5.04
CA GLU A 117 -8.15 -1.36 3.79
C GLU A 117 -9.02 -0.77 2.67
N GLY A 118 -8.50 -0.82 1.44
CA GLY A 118 -9.22 -0.30 0.27
C GLY A 118 -8.37 -0.07 -0.96
N LEU A 119 -8.85 0.82 -1.83
CA LEU A 119 -8.13 1.32 -3.00
C LEU A 119 -7.29 2.53 -2.60
N ALA A 120 -5.97 2.43 -2.76
CA ALA A 120 -5.05 3.55 -2.56
C ALA A 120 -4.31 3.85 -3.88
N GLN A 121 -4.89 4.71 -4.72
CA GLN A 121 -4.31 5.11 -6.00
C GLN A 121 -4.47 6.62 -6.18
N THR A 122 -3.39 7.41 -6.10
CA THR A 122 -3.47 8.86 -6.26
C THR A 122 -4.20 9.28 -7.55
N PRO A 123 -5.18 10.21 -7.49
CA PRO A 123 -5.65 10.96 -6.31
C PRO A 123 -6.82 10.27 -5.55
N GLU A 124 -7.20 9.06 -5.93
CA GLU A 124 -8.33 8.31 -5.40
C GLU A 124 -7.95 7.38 -4.24
N THR A 125 -8.50 7.69 -3.07
CA THR A 125 -8.50 6.81 -1.91
C THR A 125 -9.93 6.45 -1.56
N ALA A 126 -10.22 5.15 -1.48
CA ALA A 126 -11.55 4.66 -1.15
C ALA A 126 -11.43 3.38 -0.32
N GLY A 127 -11.70 3.50 0.98
CA GLY A 127 -11.62 2.39 1.90
C GLY A 127 -12.36 2.65 3.20
N GLU A 128 -12.07 1.79 4.17
CA GLU A 128 -12.65 1.77 5.51
C GLU A 128 -11.63 1.17 6.49
N VAL A 129 -11.81 1.43 7.78
CA VAL A 129 -10.98 0.87 8.86
C VAL A 129 -11.62 -0.43 9.35
N VAL A 130 -10.84 -1.50 9.42
CA VAL A 130 -11.25 -2.77 10.02
C VAL A 130 -10.74 -2.82 11.45
N MET A 131 -11.56 -3.37 12.35
CA MET A 131 -11.24 -3.51 13.77
C MET A 131 -11.44 -4.95 14.22
N LEU A 132 -10.43 -5.51 14.87
CA LEU A 132 -10.43 -6.84 15.47
C LEU A 132 -10.28 -6.75 16.99
N ASP A 133 -10.93 -7.68 17.70
CA ASP A 133 -10.68 -7.90 19.13
C ASP A 133 -9.35 -8.63 19.39
N ASP A 134 -9.01 -8.83 20.67
CA ASP A 134 -7.82 -9.54 21.14
C ASP A 134 -7.77 -11.03 20.75
N SER A 135 -8.92 -11.56 20.33
CA SER A 135 -9.12 -12.91 19.83
C SER A 135 -9.08 -12.96 18.29
N TYR A 136 -8.71 -11.86 17.65
CA TYR A 136 -8.62 -11.65 16.21
C TYR A 136 -9.94 -11.84 15.45
N ASN A 137 -11.09 -11.67 16.11
CA ASN A 137 -12.38 -11.63 15.45
C ASN A 137 -12.70 -10.20 15.00
N GLU A 138 -13.21 -10.06 13.78
CA GLU A 138 -13.67 -8.76 13.29
C GLU A 138 -14.90 -8.30 14.07
N ILE A 139 -14.79 -7.14 14.74
CA ILE A 139 -15.84 -6.55 15.56
C ILE A 139 -16.49 -5.34 14.89
N ALA A 140 -15.79 -4.66 13.98
CA ALA A 140 -16.32 -3.52 13.26
C ALA A 140 -15.59 -3.25 11.93
N ARG A 141 -16.32 -2.56 11.04
CA ARG A 141 -15.80 -1.86 9.86
C ARG A 141 -16.29 -0.43 9.88
N VAL A 142 -15.38 0.52 9.98
CA VAL A 142 -15.68 1.94 10.20
C VAL A 142 -15.37 2.73 8.94
N GLY A 143 -16.36 3.47 8.45
CA GLY A 143 -16.28 4.29 7.24
C GLY A 143 -17.07 5.57 7.40
N MET A 144 -17.29 6.29 6.30
CA MET A 144 -17.97 7.58 6.34
C MET A 144 -19.45 7.41 6.67
N GLY A 145 -19.98 8.35 7.44
CA GLY A 145 -21.40 8.45 7.75
C GLY A 145 -22.09 9.64 7.07
N GLY A 146 -23.38 9.80 7.33
CA GLY A 146 -24.19 10.91 6.82
C GLY A 146 -24.43 10.81 5.31
N ASP A 147 -24.16 11.90 4.60
CA ASP A 147 -24.38 11.99 3.14
C ASP A 147 -23.20 11.46 2.31
N LEU A 148 -22.11 11.05 2.96
CA LEU A 148 -20.93 10.49 2.31
C LEU A 148 -21.06 8.97 2.18
N ALA A 149 -20.56 8.41 1.07
CA ALA A 149 -20.56 6.97 0.88
C ALA A 149 -19.56 6.30 1.84
N HIS A 150 -19.97 5.22 2.51
CA HIS A 150 -19.20 4.56 3.57
C HIS A 150 -17.72 4.32 3.23
N LYS A 151 -17.43 3.75 2.05
CA LYS A 151 -16.06 3.40 1.62
C LYS A 151 -15.29 4.55 0.96
N THR A 152 -15.48 5.78 1.45
CA THR A 152 -14.76 6.97 0.96
C THR A 152 -13.82 7.55 2.00
N SER A 153 -13.49 6.76 3.04
CA SER A 153 -12.43 7.13 3.97
C SER A 153 -11.08 7.12 3.26
N ASP A 154 -10.35 8.22 3.41
CA ASP A 154 -8.92 8.29 3.15
C ASP A 154 -8.14 7.45 4.18
N LEU A 155 -6.88 7.17 3.85
CA LEU A 155 -5.98 6.30 4.60
C LEU A 155 -5.08 7.04 5.62
N HIS A 156 -5.04 8.37 5.61
CA HIS A 156 -4.08 9.14 6.42
C HIS A 156 -4.54 9.43 7.86
N GLU A 157 -5.79 9.10 8.21
CA GLU A 157 -6.31 9.25 9.58
C GLU A 157 -7.30 8.13 9.90
N THR A 158 -7.09 7.48 11.04
CA THR A 158 -7.82 6.29 11.51
C THR A 158 -7.92 6.23 13.06
N THR A 159 -7.59 7.34 13.74
CA THR A 159 -7.37 7.35 15.19
C THR A 159 -8.68 7.21 15.97
N ILE A 160 -8.74 6.23 16.87
CA ILE A 160 -9.78 6.12 17.88
C ILE A 160 -9.47 7.12 19.01
N THR A 161 -10.50 7.83 19.43
CA THR A 161 -10.47 8.87 20.47
C THR A 161 -10.95 8.31 21.80
N ASP A 162 -10.63 9.02 22.89
CA ASP A 162 -11.07 8.69 24.25
C ASP A 162 -12.61 8.68 24.43
N ASP A 163 -13.38 9.20 23.46
CA ASP A 163 -14.85 9.18 23.45
C ASP A 163 -15.43 7.94 22.73
N ASP A 164 -14.61 6.91 22.45
CA ASP A 164 -14.98 5.72 21.66
C ASP A 164 -15.47 6.05 20.24
N THR A 165 -14.95 7.12 19.66
CA THR A 165 -15.23 7.52 18.27
C THR A 165 -13.95 7.52 17.43
N MET A 166 -14.06 7.42 16.12
CA MET A 166 -12.91 7.39 15.20
C MET A 166 -12.84 8.67 14.36
N LEU A 167 -11.67 9.28 14.31
CA LEU A 167 -11.34 10.35 13.36
C LEU A 167 -11.09 9.74 11.99
N LEU A 168 -11.74 10.31 10.97
CA LEU A 168 -11.60 9.87 9.59
C LEU A 168 -11.55 11.08 8.65
N LEU A 169 -10.86 10.91 7.53
CA LEU A 169 -10.76 11.92 6.48
C LEU A 169 -11.45 11.44 5.20
N SER A 170 -11.99 12.38 4.43
CA SER A 170 -12.55 12.08 3.10
C SER A 170 -12.43 13.30 2.18
N TYR A 171 -12.31 13.03 0.89
CA TYR A 171 -12.27 14.06 -0.15
C TYR A 171 -13.65 14.23 -0.79
N ILE A 172 -14.29 15.38 -0.57
CA ILE A 172 -15.56 15.72 -1.22
C ILE A 172 -15.25 16.36 -2.57
N LYS A 173 -15.20 15.53 -3.62
CA LYS A 173 -14.97 15.99 -4.99
C LYS A 173 -16.07 16.97 -5.42
N THR A 174 -15.66 18.17 -5.81
CA THR A 174 -16.54 19.28 -6.21
C THR A 174 -16.23 19.72 -7.63
N GLN A 175 -17.26 19.78 -8.46
CA GLN A 175 -17.10 20.24 -9.84
C GLN A 175 -16.72 21.72 -9.88
N THR A 176 -15.62 22.05 -10.56
CA THR A 176 -15.01 23.39 -10.54
C THR A 176 -14.40 23.74 -11.89
N ASP A 177 -14.54 25.01 -12.32
CA ASP A 177 -13.84 25.54 -13.49
C ASP A 177 -12.37 25.81 -13.15
N LEU A 178 -11.48 24.96 -13.67
CA LEU A 178 -10.04 25.03 -13.41
C LEU A 178 -9.28 25.86 -14.45
N SER A 179 -9.98 26.56 -15.37
CA SER A 179 -9.33 27.34 -16.44
C SER A 179 -8.38 28.42 -15.91
N SER A 180 -8.65 28.98 -14.72
CA SER A 180 -7.79 29.98 -14.06
C SER A 180 -6.41 29.44 -13.67
N VAL A 181 -6.29 28.13 -13.47
CA VAL A 181 -5.03 27.41 -13.16
C VAL A 181 -4.56 26.54 -14.34
N GLY A 182 -5.14 26.74 -15.53
CA GLY A 182 -4.78 26.00 -16.75
C GLY A 182 -5.41 24.61 -16.88
N GLY A 183 -6.38 24.25 -16.04
CA GLY A 183 -7.10 22.99 -16.08
C GLY A 183 -8.38 23.01 -16.93
N ALA A 184 -9.12 21.91 -16.88
CA ALA A 184 -10.39 21.76 -17.59
C ALA A 184 -11.48 22.67 -17.01
N LYS A 185 -12.36 23.17 -17.89
CA LYS A 185 -13.50 24.01 -17.50
C LYS A 185 -14.55 23.24 -16.67
N ASP A 186 -14.63 21.94 -16.87
CA ASP A 186 -15.50 20.98 -16.21
C ASP A 186 -14.71 20.02 -15.30
N GLY A 187 -13.67 20.55 -14.66
CA GLY A 187 -12.80 19.80 -13.75
C GLY A 187 -13.44 19.45 -12.41
N TRP A 188 -12.67 18.72 -11.61
CA TRP A 188 -13.02 18.30 -10.24
C TRP A 188 -11.85 18.59 -9.31
N VAL A 189 -12.14 19.06 -8.10
CA VAL A 189 -11.18 19.26 -7.00
C VAL A 189 -11.74 18.72 -5.70
#